data_AF-A0A482VPH9-F1
#
_entry.id   AF-A0A482VPH9-F1
#
_cell.length_a   1.000
_cell.length_b   1.000
_cell.length_c   1.000
_cell.angle_alpha   90.00
_cell.angle_beta   90.00
_cell.angle_gamma   90.00
#
_symmetry.space_group_name_H-M   'P 1'
#
loop_
_entity.id
_entity.type
_entity.pdbx_description
1 polymer ?
#
loop_
_entity_poly.entity_id
_entity_poly.type
_entity_poly.pdbx_seq_one_letter_code
_entity_poly.pdbx_strand_id
1 'polypeptide(L)'
;MFLGEHFLLNMYRTLEDKLLLLDSALDIGDGNVILTKDIYYLLSKDITNQEVLYKKLEQFNVHHAQNLYSVEDKMEVEENMSFIEFQVKNRSNYNSVIDQLIDLSKTEWQKGNGDEITSQLRRQFKLDDIQYDWIIMSVLCKLKYWDKLLTTFTKTVWVIKKRALKSTMKPPLFIVGVGRHNPPKHVMEQFLLCMGDASKSLYLAEKLKMHSYIINYYIEQKDKTSLLKYTEKIEPGDEAMVAIHSALNN
;
A
#
# COMPACT_ATOMS: atom_id res chain seq x y z
N MET A 1 -9.29 27.60 7.76
CA MET A 1 -9.68 28.98 8.11
C MET A 1 -9.98 28.98 9.60
N PHE A 2 -9.58 30.01 10.33
CA PHE A 2 -10.00 30.22 11.73
C PHE A 2 -10.53 31.65 11.79
N LEU A 3 -11.79 31.85 12.17
CA LEU A 3 -12.44 33.16 12.14
C LEU A 3 -12.45 33.85 10.75
N GLY A 4 -12.39 33.08 9.66
CA GLY A 4 -12.41 33.63 8.29
C GLY A 4 -11.05 34.01 7.69
N GLU A 5 -9.93 33.78 8.39
CA GLU A 5 -8.57 33.99 7.85
C GLU A 5 -7.82 32.68 7.52
N HIS A 6 -6.94 32.72 6.52
CA HIS A 6 -6.07 31.60 6.13
C HIS A 6 -4.85 31.51 7.07
N PHE A 7 -4.83 30.50 7.96
CA PHE A 7 -3.69 30.20 8.82
C PHE A 7 -2.77 29.16 8.19
N LEU A 8 -1.46 29.42 8.16
CA LEU A 8 -0.45 28.51 7.62
C LEU A 8 0.20 27.69 8.76
N LEU A 9 0.16 26.36 8.63
CA LEU A 9 0.60 25.39 9.64
C LEU A 9 2.10 25.43 9.97
N ASN A 10 2.91 25.94 9.05
CA ASN A 10 4.35 26.14 9.24
C ASN A 10 4.67 27.17 10.34
N MET A 11 3.67 27.92 10.81
CA MET A 11 3.79 28.90 11.88
C MET A 11 3.73 28.25 13.28
N TYR A 12 3.06 27.10 13.42
CA TYR A 12 2.95 26.36 14.68
C TYR A 12 3.94 25.20 14.67
N ARG A 13 5.06 25.36 15.39
CA ARG A 13 6.23 24.51 15.22
C ARG A 13 6.23 23.28 16.12
N THR A 14 5.43 23.29 17.19
CA THR A 14 5.36 22.18 18.15
C THR A 14 4.01 21.44 18.10
N LEU A 15 3.94 20.25 18.71
CA LEU A 15 2.70 19.49 18.88
C LEU A 15 1.73 20.20 19.82
N GLU A 16 2.25 20.80 20.90
CA GLU A 16 1.47 21.55 21.89
C GLU A 16 0.78 22.76 21.28
N ASP A 17 1.49 23.53 20.45
CA ASP A 17 0.92 24.67 19.71
C ASP A 17 -0.25 24.25 18.80
N LYS A 18 -0.14 23.06 18.19
CA LYS A 18 -1.16 22.53 17.29
C LYS A 18 -2.36 21.94 18.04
N LEU A 19 -2.14 21.39 19.23
CA LEU A 19 -3.22 20.96 20.14
C LEU A 19 -3.98 22.16 20.73
N LEU A 20 -3.27 23.26 21.05
CA LEU A 20 -3.90 24.50 21.50
C LEU A 20 -4.77 25.13 20.40
N LEU A 21 -4.30 25.10 19.15
CA LEU A 21 -5.08 25.52 18.00
C LEU A 21 -6.34 24.69 17.83
N LEU A 22 -6.24 23.36 18.02
CA LEU A 22 -7.38 22.46 18.02
C LEU A 22 -8.38 22.83 19.12
N ASP A 23 -7.92 22.95 20.37
CA ASP A 23 -8.79 23.29 21.52
C ASP A 23 -9.48 24.65 21.30
N SER A 24 -8.78 25.63 20.74
CA SER A 24 -9.35 26.94 20.43
C SER A 24 -10.40 26.87 19.31
N ALA A 25 -10.24 25.98 18.33
CA ALA A 25 -11.20 25.78 17.26
C ALA A 25 -12.45 25.01 17.73
N LEU A 26 -12.27 24.06 18.66
CA LEU A 26 -13.37 23.38 19.34
C LEU A 26 -14.22 24.37 20.14
N ASP A 27 -13.59 25.27 20.90
CA ASP A 27 -14.29 26.26 21.74
C ASP A 27 -15.10 27.29 20.92
N ILE A 28 -14.66 27.60 19.69
CA ILE A 28 -15.30 28.61 18.82
C ILE A 28 -16.32 27.99 17.87
N GLY A 29 -16.26 26.66 17.67
CA GLY A 29 -17.18 25.92 16.81
C GLY A 29 -17.07 26.20 15.32
N ASP A 30 -15.90 26.66 14.87
CA ASP A 30 -15.57 26.91 13.46
C ASP A 30 -15.26 25.56 12.77
N GLY A 31 -16.29 24.97 12.15
CA GLY A 31 -16.26 23.66 11.46
C GLY A 31 -15.48 23.64 10.14
N ASN A 32 -14.40 24.41 10.04
CA ASN A 32 -13.55 24.40 8.86
C ASN A 32 -12.80 23.06 8.76
N VAL A 33 -13.20 22.25 7.80
CA VAL A 33 -12.67 20.93 7.36
C VAL A 33 -11.13 20.87 7.18
N ILE A 34 -10.46 22.03 7.20
CA ILE A 34 -9.00 22.15 7.28
C ILE A 34 -8.47 21.60 8.62
N LEU A 35 -9.18 21.82 9.74
CA LEU A 35 -8.81 21.24 11.05
C LEU A 35 -8.90 19.71 11.07
N THR A 36 -9.88 19.10 10.40
CA THR A 36 -9.98 17.63 10.36
C THR A 36 -8.78 17.03 9.61
N LYS A 37 -8.39 17.61 8.47
CA LYS A 37 -7.15 17.26 7.76
C LYS A 37 -5.89 17.51 8.59
N ASP A 38 -5.88 18.56 9.38
CA ASP A 38 -4.75 18.92 10.24
C ASP A 38 -4.65 18.02 11.48
N ILE A 39 -5.78 17.57 12.03
CA ILE A 39 -5.87 16.52 13.05
C ILE A 39 -5.45 15.17 12.46
N TYR A 40 -5.85 14.84 11.22
CA TYR A 40 -5.37 13.65 10.50
C TYR A 40 -3.86 13.72 10.19
N TYR A 41 -3.35 14.91 9.87
CA TYR A 41 -1.92 15.14 9.72
C TYR A 41 -1.19 14.92 11.06
N LEU A 42 -1.73 15.39 12.18
CA LEU A 42 -1.19 15.16 13.53
C LEU A 42 -1.25 13.67 13.93
N LEU A 43 -2.36 12.99 13.65
CA LEU A 43 -2.54 11.53 13.78
C LEU A 43 -1.47 10.74 13.03
N SER A 44 -1.14 11.16 11.80
CA SER A 44 -0.11 10.53 10.98
C SER A 44 1.32 10.80 11.47
N LYS A 45 1.50 11.71 12.43
CA LYS A 45 2.77 12.27 12.90
C LYS A 45 2.95 12.17 14.41
N ASP A 46 2.63 11.00 14.98
CA ASP A 46 3.12 10.59 16.31
C ASP A 46 2.30 11.14 17.50
N ILE A 47 1.00 10.81 17.57
CA ILE A 47 0.20 11.05 18.78
C ILE A 47 0.34 9.85 19.72
N THR A 48 0.98 10.08 20.86
CA THR A 48 1.29 9.07 21.88
C THR A 48 0.09 8.66 22.76
N ASN A 49 -1.10 9.27 22.59
CA ASN A 49 -2.30 8.93 23.37
C ASN A 49 -3.60 8.99 22.53
N GLN A 50 -3.95 7.86 21.91
CA GLN A 50 -5.15 7.68 21.08
C GLN A 50 -6.47 7.81 21.85
N GLU A 51 -6.48 7.47 23.16
CA GLU A 51 -7.69 7.57 24.00
C GLU A 51 -8.14 9.03 24.18
N VAL A 52 -7.17 9.91 24.46
CA VAL A 52 -7.44 11.35 24.61
C VAL A 52 -7.95 11.94 23.30
N LEU A 53 -7.32 11.53 22.19
CA LEU A 53 -7.71 12.01 20.87
C LEU A 53 -9.11 11.54 20.47
N TYR A 54 -9.43 10.26 20.68
CA TYR A 54 -10.76 9.72 20.39
C TYR A 54 -11.85 10.50 21.13
N LYS A 55 -11.65 10.77 22.43
CA LYS A 55 -12.58 11.56 23.24
C LYS A 55 -12.77 12.98 22.72
N LYS A 56 -11.67 13.66 22.32
CA LYS A 56 -11.74 15.01 21.75
C LYS A 56 -12.49 15.04 20.41
N LEU A 57 -12.26 14.05 19.56
CA LEU A 57 -12.96 13.92 18.28
C LEU A 57 -14.44 13.53 18.44
N GLU A 58 -14.77 12.67 19.41
CA GLU A 58 -16.15 12.32 19.75
C GLU A 58 -16.93 13.57 20.19
N GLN A 59 -16.33 14.36 21.08
CA GLN A 59 -16.91 15.64 21.50
C GLN A 59 -17.08 16.60 20.32
N PHE A 60 -16.07 16.74 19.46
CA PHE A 60 -16.18 17.57 18.26
C PHE A 60 -17.32 17.11 17.35
N ASN A 61 -17.41 15.81 17.07
CA ASN A 61 -18.42 15.26 16.19
C ASN A 61 -19.84 15.52 16.73
N VAL A 62 -20.06 15.31 18.02
CA VAL A 62 -21.37 15.59 18.66
C VAL A 62 -21.77 17.06 18.53
N HIS A 63 -20.84 18.00 18.68
CA HIS A 63 -21.13 19.43 18.67
C HIS A 63 -21.17 20.05 17.27
N HIS A 64 -20.47 19.48 16.29
CA HIS A 64 -20.24 20.14 15.00
C HIS A 64 -20.60 19.30 13.77
N ALA A 65 -21.04 18.05 13.91
CA ALA A 65 -21.43 17.20 12.77
C ALA A 65 -22.50 17.83 11.87
N GLN A 66 -23.40 18.66 12.43
CA GLN A 66 -24.43 19.35 11.65
C GLN A 66 -23.86 20.45 10.73
N ASN A 67 -22.73 21.05 11.13
CA ASN A 67 -22.07 22.15 10.43
C ASN A 67 -21.08 21.68 9.36
N LEU A 68 -20.86 20.36 9.22
CA LEU A 68 -20.06 19.80 8.13
C LEU A 68 -20.77 20.06 6.79
N TYR A 69 -20.03 20.67 5.86
CA TYR A 69 -20.56 21.28 4.64
C TYR A 69 -21.07 20.27 3.60
N SER A 70 -20.56 19.04 3.61
CA SER A 70 -20.98 17.98 2.68
C SER A 70 -21.34 16.67 3.39
N VAL A 71 -22.11 15.81 2.72
CA VAL A 71 -22.42 14.46 3.21
C VAL A 71 -21.16 13.60 3.20
N GLU A 72 -20.29 13.83 2.23
CA GLU A 72 -19.00 13.19 2.06
C GLU A 72 -18.08 13.47 3.25
N ASP A 73 -18.00 14.74 3.71
CA ASP A 73 -17.19 15.11 4.89
C ASP A 73 -17.70 14.43 6.17
N LYS A 74 -19.03 14.29 6.32
CA LYS A 74 -19.64 13.58 7.47
C LYS A 74 -19.26 12.10 7.45
N MET A 75 -19.39 11.46 6.30
CA MET A 75 -19.04 10.04 6.14
C MET A 75 -17.55 9.79 6.41
N GLU A 76 -16.66 10.64 5.89
CA GLU A 76 -15.22 10.50 6.11
C GLU A 76 -14.85 10.63 7.61
N VAL A 77 -15.44 11.58 8.33
CA VAL A 77 -15.23 11.72 9.78
C VAL A 77 -15.72 10.50 10.55
N GLU A 78 -16.90 9.98 10.22
CA GLU A 78 -17.47 8.79 10.87
C GLU A 78 -16.62 7.52 10.64
N GLU A 79 -16.14 7.30 9.41
CA GLU A 79 -15.29 6.16 9.06
C GLU A 79 -13.96 6.21 9.82
N ASN A 80 -13.33 7.38 9.88
CA ASN A 80 -12.09 7.57 10.60
C ASN A 80 -12.26 7.51 12.13
N MET A 81 -13.36 8.01 12.67
CA MET A 81 -13.70 7.86 14.10
C MET A 81 -13.86 6.40 14.47
N SER A 82 -14.55 5.63 13.64
CA SER A 82 -14.70 4.18 13.80
C SER A 82 -13.35 3.46 13.79
N PHE A 83 -12.41 3.93 12.97
CA PHE A 83 -11.05 3.40 12.94
C PHE A 83 -10.26 3.68 14.23
N ILE A 84 -10.28 4.92 14.72
CA ILE A 84 -9.60 5.29 15.97
C ILE A 84 -10.22 4.57 17.18
N GLU A 85 -11.55 4.45 17.23
CA GLU A 85 -12.24 3.68 18.27
C GLU A 85 -11.75 2.23 18.31
N PHE A 86 -11.65 1.61 17.13
CA PHE A 86 -11.15 0.26 17.00
C PHE A 86 -9.68 0.14 17.44
N GLN A 87 -8.84 1.11 17.11
CA GLN A 87 -7.45 1.17 17.59
C GLN A 87 -7.36 1.26 19.11
N VAL A 88 -8.14 2.13 19.73
CA VAL A 88 -8.23 2.27 21.19
C VAL A 88 -8.67 0.97 21.85
N LYS A 89 -9.76 0.36 21.37
CA LYS A 89 -10.28 -0.92 21.90
C LYS A 89 -9.26 -2.05 21.81
N ASN A 90 -8.43 -2.07 20.77
CA ASN A 90 -7.46 -3.14 20.52
C ASN A 90 -6.01 -2.77 20.91
N ARG A 91 -5.78 -1.59 21.51
CA ARG A 91 -4.46 -1.07 21.89
C ARG A 91 -3.46 -1.12 20.74
N SER A 92 -3.85 -0.67 19.55
CA SER A 92 -3.02 -0.71 18.34
C SER A 92 -2.73 0.69 17.78
N ASN A 93 -1.56 0.89 17.19
CA ASN A 93 -1.14 2.19 16.65
C ASN A 93 -0.64 2.07 15.20
N TYR A 94 -1.57 1.86 14.28
CA TYR A 94 -1.27 1.73 12.86
C TYR A 94 -1.47 3.06 12.13
N ASN A 95 -0.55 3.39 11.22
CA ASN A 95 -0.59 4.61 10.43
C ASN A 95 -1.72 4.64 9.39
N SER A 96 -2.26 3.48 9.02
CA SER A 96 -3.36 3.37 8.07
C SER A 96 -4.28 2.19 8.38
N VAL A 97 -5.55 2.30 7.95
CA VAL A 97 -6.52 1.20 7.98
C VAL A 97 -5.95 -0.02 7.26
N ILE A 98 -5.33 0.18 6.10
CA ILE A 98 -4.76 -0.91 5.29
C ILE A 98 -3.66 -1.66 6.04
N ASP A 99 -2.72 -0.96 6.71
CA ASP A 99 -1.64 -1.61 7.47
C ASP A 99 -2.18 -2.43 8.65
N GLN A 100 -3.17 -1.88 9.37
CA GLN A 100 -3.85 -2.59 10.44
C GLN A 100 -4.54 -3.85 9.94
N LEU A 101 -5.28 -3.74 8.83
CA LEU A 101 -5.99 -4.86 8.22
C LEU A 101 -5.00 -5.94 7.76
N ILE A 102 -3.86 -5.56 7.18
CA ILE A 102 -2.81 -6.51 6.79
C ILE A 102 -2.30 -7.26 8.02
N ASP A 103 -1.96 -6.58 9.11
CA ASP A 103 -1.36 -7.24 10.27
C ASP A 103 -2.36 -8.07 11.08
N LEU A 104 -3.63 -7.64 11.17
CA LEU A 104 -4.72 -8.45 11.72
C LEU A 104 -4.96 -9.72 10.88
N SER A 105 -5.12 -9.56 9.57
CA SER A 105 -5.34 -10.67 8.65
C SER A 105 -4.20 -11.68 8.73
N LYS A 106 -2.96 -11.20 8.78
CA LYS A 106 -1.77 -12.03 8.98
C LYS A 106 -1.85 -12.84 10.28
N THR A 107 -2.18 -12.19 11.38
CA THR A 107 -2.26 -12.81 12.71
C THR A 107 -3.32 -13.91 12.74
N GLU A 108 -4.50 -13.65 12.18
CA GLU A 108 -5.60 -14.60 12.13
C GLU A 108 -5.33 -15.77 11.18
N TRP A 109 -4.66 -15.54 10.04
CA TRP A 109 -4.18 -16.63 9.18
C TRP A 109 -3.18 -17.54 9.88
N GLN A 110 -2.29 -16.98 10.69
CA GLN A 110 -1.34 -17.78 11.48
C GLN A 110 -2.04 -18.61 12.57
N LYS A 111 -3.19 -18.15 13.09
CA LYS A 111 -4.04 -18.90 14.02
C LYS A 111 -4.88 -20.00 13.35
N GLY A 112 -4.91 -20.06 12.01
CA GLY A 112 -5.67 -21.04 11.25
C GLY A 112 -7.07 -20.58 10.82
N ASN A 113 -7.44 -19.32 11.09
CA ASN A 113 -8.78 -18.81 10.80
C ASN A 113 -9.00 -18.43 9.32
N GLY A 114 -7.97 -18.54 8.47
CA GLY A 114 -8.14 -18.49 7.02
C GLY A 114 -8.75 -17.18 6.49
N ASP A 115 -9.40 -17.28 5.33
CA ASP A 115 -9.94 -16.15 4.55
C ASP A 115 -11.22 -15.54 5.18
N GLU A 116 -11.68 -16.08 6.30
CA GLU A 116 -12.91 -15.66 6.97
C GLU A 116 -12.75 -14.26 7.57
N ILE A 117 -11.63 -13.99 8.23
CA ILE A 117 -11.32 -12.67 8.76
C ILE A 117 -11.22 -11.62 7.64
N THR A 118 -10.58 -11.95 6.51
CA THR A 118 -10.39 -11.00 5.41
C THR A 118 -11.72 -10.70 4.74
N SER A 119 -12.61 -11.69 4.66
CA SER A 119 -13.98 -11.53 4.17
C SER A 119 -14.84 -10.69 5.11
N GLN A 120 -14.71 -10.87 6.43
CA GLN A 120 -15.40 -10.06 7.43
C GLN A 120 -14.95 -8.60 7.38
N LEU A 121 -13.63 -8.37 7.37
CA LEU A 121 -13.04 -7.05 7.29
C LEU A 121 -13.42 -6.34 5.99
N ARG A 122 -13.46 -7.06 4.87
CA ARG A 122 -13.96 -6.52 3.59
C ARG A 122 -15.37 -5.95 3.70
N ARG A 123 -16.28 -6.66 4.38
CA ARG A 123 -17.66 -6.19 4.60
C ARG A 123 -17.70 -5.01 5.56
N GLN A 124 -16.97 -5.10 6.67
CA GLN A 124 -16.96 -4.08 7.71
C GLN A 124 -16.41 -2.74 7.22
N PHE A 125 -15.27 -2.77 6.53
CA PHE A 125 -14.57 -1.58 6.03
C PHE A 125 -14.94 -1.25 4.58
N LYS A 126 -15.97 -1.90 4.02
CA LYS A 126 -16.48 -1.71 2.65
C LYS A 126 -15.36 -1.65 1.60
N LEU A 127 -14.36 -2.53 1.74
CA LEU A 127 -13.18 -2.51 0.89
C LEU A 127 -13.54 -2.80 -0.55
N ASP A 128 -13.03 -1.98 -1.46
CA ASP A 128 -13.14 -2.26 -2.89
C ASP A 128 -12.27 -3.46 -3.29
N ASP A 129 -12.46 -3.95 -4.52
CA ASP A 129 -11.71 -5.12 -5.01
C ASP A 129 -10.19 -4.88 -5.05
N ILE A 130 -9.74 -3.65 -5.33
CA ILE A 130 -8.33 -3.30 -5.45
C ILE A 130 -7.67 -3.33 -4.06
N GLN A 131 -8.31 -2.73 -3.06
CA GLN A 131 -7.88 -2.72 -1.67
C GLN A 131 -7.86 -4.13 -1.09
N TYR A 132 -8.91 -4.91 -1.37
CA TYR A 132 -8.96 -6.31 -0.94
C TYR A 132 -7.81 -7.12 -1.53
N ASP A 133 -7.60 -7.05 -2.84
CA ASP A 133 -6.50 -7.74 -3.52
C ASP A 133 -5.13 -7.30 -2.97
N TRP A 134 -4.95 -6.01 -2.70
CA TRP A 134 -3.72 -5.47 -2.11
C TRP A 134 -3.44 -6.05 -0.71
N ILE A 135 -4.47 -6.15 0.13
CA ILE A 135 -4.35 -6.72 1.47
C ILE A 135 -3.95 -8.19 1.38
N ILE A 136 -4.68 -9.01 0.61
CA ILE A 136 -4.39 -10.44 0.47
C ILE A 136 -2.98 -10.66 -0.10
N MET A 137 -2.60 -9.92 -1.14
CA MET A 137 -1.25 -9.94 -1.71
C MET A 137 -0.20 -9.64 -0.63
N SER A 138 -0.38 -8.53 0.10
CA SER A 138 0.57 -8.08 1.13
C SER A 138 0.70 -9.09 2.28
N VAL A 139 -0.41 -9.68 2.73
CA VAL A 139 -0.40 -10.70 3.79
C VAL A 139 0.37 -11.93 3.34
N LEU A 140 0.08 -12.46 2.14
CA LEU A 140 0.79 -13.63 1.58
C LEU A 140 2.28 -13.36 1.42
N CYS A 141 2.65 -12.17 0.92
CA CYS A 141 4.05 -11.76 0.80
C CYS A 141 4.74 -11.65 2.17
N LYS A 142 4.11 -11.01 3.17
CA LYS A 142 4.66 -10.88 4.54
C LYS A 142 4.85 -12.25 5.22
N LEU A 143 3.98 -13.22 4.93
CA LEU A 143 4.10 -14.61 5.41
C LEU A 143 5.05 -15.48 4.56
N LYS A 144 5.56 -14.97 3.43
CA LYS A 144 6.36 -15.70 2.45
C LYS A 144 5.63 -16.93 1.89
N TYR A 145 4.30 -16.89 1.82
CA TYR A 145 3.45 -17.96 1.26
C TYR A 145 3.38 -17.85 -0.27
N TRP A 146 4.53 -18.01 -0.92
CA TRP A 146 4.71 -17.73 -2.36
C TRP A 146 3.86 -18.62 -3.28
N ASP A 147 3.76 -19.91 -2.99
CA ASP A 147 2.94 -20.84 -3.79
C ASP A 147 1.46 -20.49 -3.70
N LYS A 148 1.00 -20.12 -2.50
CA LYS A 148 -0.37 -19.64 -2.29
C LYS A 148 -0.59 -18.31 -3.01
N LEU A 149 0.37 -17.39 -2.99
CA LEU A 149 0.30 -16.13 -3.75
C LEU A 149 0.12 -16.39 -5.26
N LEU A 150 0.93 -17.29 -5.84
CA LEU A 150 0.84 -17.65 -7.25
C LEU A 150 -0.51 -18.30 -7.59
N THR A 151 -0.96 -19.27 -6.79
CA THR A 151 -2.23 -19.97 -7.04
C THR A 151 -3.46 -19.07 -6.85
N THR A 152 -3.41 -18.14 -5.90
CA THR A 152 -4.47 -17.15 -5.68
C THR A 152 -4.57 -16.18 -6.86
N PHE A 153 -3.45 -15.57 -7.26
CA PHE A 153 -3.44 -14.42 -8.16
C PHE A 153 -3.07 -14.72 -9.61
N THR A 154 -2.75 -15.95 -9.99
CA THR A 154 -2.45 -16.27 -11.39
C THR A 154 -3.36 -17.35 -11.95
N LYS A 155 -3.62 -17.28 -13.25
CA LYS A 155 -4.25 -18.37 -14.02
C LYS A 155 -3.51 -18.56 -15.34
N THR A 156 -3.51 -19.80 -15.82
CA THR A 156 -3.06 -20.12 -17.18
C THR A 156 -4.23 -19.99 -18.14
N VAL A 157 -4.11 -19.13 -19.13
CA VAL A 157 -5.11 -18.98 -20.21
C VAL A 157 -4.71 -19.90 -21.35
N TRP A 158 -5.29 -21.10 -21.35
CA TRP A 158 -4.89 -22.21 -22.21
C TRP A 158 -4.98 -21.86 -23.71
N VAL A 159 -6.00 -21.11 -24.11
CA VAL A 159 -6.26 -20.72 -25.51
C VAL A 159 -5.09 -19.94 -26.14
N ILE A 160 -4.41 -19.11 -25.35
CA ILE A 160 -3.30 -18.26 -25.84
C ILE A 160 -1.95 -18.66 -25.23
N LYS A 161 -1.91 -19.76 -24.45
CA LYS A 161 -0.74 -20.18 -23.66
C LYS A 161 -0.10 -19.04 -22.84
N LYS A 162 -0.89 -18.03 -22.44
CA LYS A 162 -0.43 -16.90 -21.64
C LYS A 162 -0.86 -17.04 -20.18
N ARG A 163 -0.06 -16.50 -19.27
CA ARG A 163 -0.46 -16.33 -17.87
C ARG A 163 -1.22 -15.02 -17.73
N ALA A 164 -2.25 -15.01 -16.88
CA ALA A 164 -3.03 -13.82 -16.57
C ALA A 164 -3.13 -13.61 -15.06
N LEU A 165 -3.15 -12.34 -14.67
CA LEU A 165 -3.39 -11.93 -13.29
C LEU A 165 -4.88 -12.07 -12.95
N LYS A 166 -5.18 -12.70 -11.82
CA LYS A 166 -6.52 -12.82 -11.23
C LYS A 166 -6.68 -11.72 -10.18
N SER A 167 -6.66 -10.47 -10.62
CA SER A 167 -6.86 -9.30 -9.76
C SER A 167 -7.53 -8.19 -10.57
N THR A 168 -8.25 -7.32 -9.88
CA THR A 168 -8.74 -6.06 -10.45
C THR A 168 -7.62 -5.02 -10.60
N MET A 169 -6.51 -5.21 -9.89
CA MET A 169 -5.31 -4.41 -10.04
C MET A 169 -4.68 -4.57 -11.42
N LYS A 170 -4.16 -3.46 -11.96
CA LYS A 170 -3.34 -3.52 -13.18
C LYS A 170 -2.04 -4.30 -12.88
N PRO A 171 -1.59 -5.20 -13.78
CA PRO A 171 -0.38 -5.99 -13.56
C PRO A 171 0.87 -5.22 -13.12
N PRO A 172 1.21 -4.04 -13.69
CA PRO A 172 2.38 -3.29 -13.25
C PRO A 172 2.33 -2.92 -11.76
N LEU A 173 1.16 -2.48 -11.28
CA LEU A 173 0.98 -2.08 -9.88
C LEU A 173 1.12 -3.28 -8.94
N PHE A 174 0.50 -4.41 -9.31
CA PHE A 174 0.58 -5.65 -8.55
C PHE A 174 2.03 -6.15 -8.43
N ILE A 175 2.76 -6.19 -9.56
CA ILE A 175 4.16 -6.64 -9.61
C ILE A 175 5.07 -5.74 -8.76
N VAL A 176 4.89 -4.41 -8.81
CA VAL A 176 5.62 -3.48 -7.93
C VAL A 176 5.30 -3.73 -6.46
N GLY A 177 4.02 -3.99 -6.14
CA GLY A 177 3.59 -4.37 -4.80
C GLY A 177 4.32 -5.61 -4.29
N VAL A 178 4.30 -6.70 -5.06
CA VAL A 178 5.02 -7.94 -4.73
C VAL A 178 6.54 -7.70 -4.61
N GLY A 179 7.13 -6.93 -5.53
CA GLY A 179 8.57 -6.65 -5.56
C GLY A 179 9.11 -5.99 -4.28
N ARG A 180 8.29 -5.23 -3.55
CA ARG A 180 8.67 -4.62 -2.25
C ARG A 180 8.96 -5.63 -1.14
N HIS A 181 8.56 -6.89 -1.33
CA HIS A 181 8.71 -7.94 -0.33
C HIS A 181 9.86 -8.92 -0.63
N ASN A 182 10.75 -8.59 -1.57
CA ASN A 182 11.90 -9.42 -1.97
C ASN A 182 11.53 -10.89 -2.23
N PRO A 183 10.55 -11.14 -3.11
CA PRO A 183 10.12 -12.50 -3.45
C PRO A 183 11.23 -13.31 -4.14
N PRO A 184 11.15 -14.64 -4.14
CA PRO A 184 12.01 -15.48 -4.97
C PRO A 184 11.91 -15.13 -6.46
N LYS A 185 13.03 -15.24 -7.19
CA LYS A 185 13.12 -14.88 -8.63
C LYS A 185 11.99 -15.51 -9.45
N HIS A 186 11.78 -16.82 -9.31
CA HIS A 186 10.76 -17.55 -10.06
C HIS A 186 9.33 -17.00 -9.85
N VAL A 187 9.02 -16.46 -8.67
CA VAL A 187 7.69 -15.89 -8.36
C VAL A 187 7.49 -14.61 -9.16
N MET A 188 8.48 -13.72 -9.18
CA MET A 188 8.42 -12.47 -9.95
C MET A 188 8.35 -12.73 -11.45
N GLU A 189 9.09 -13.72 -11.94
CA GLU A 189 9.04 -14.12 -13.35
C GLU A 189 7.62 -14.53 -13.75
N GLN A 190 6.92 -15.33 -12.92
CA GLN A 190 5.53 -15.69 -13.20
C GLN A 190 4.60 -14.46 -13.25
N PHE A 191 4.82 -13.44 -12.42
CA PHE A 191 4.00 -12.24 -12.47
C PHE A 191 4.35 -11.31 -13.64
N LEU A 192 5.62 -11.22 -14.04
CA LEU A 192 6.02 -10.49 -15.25
C LEU A 192 5.36 -11.09 -16.50
N LEU A 193 5.23 -12.42 -16.57
CA LEU A 193 4.49 -13.07 -17.67
C LEU A 193 3.02 -12.63 -17.76
N CYS A 194 2.41 -12.17 -16.66
CA CYS A 194 1.04 -11.65 -16.65
C CYS A 194 0.89 -10.29 -17.35
N MET A 195 1.99 -9.59 -17.66
CA MET A 195 1.96 -8.32 -18.41
C MET A 195 1.50 -8.51 -19.86
N GLY A 196 1.69 -9.71 -20.42
CA GLY A 196 1.28 -10.07 -21.78
C GLY A 196 2.06 -9.42 -22.93
N ASP A 197 2.93 -8.46 -22.61
CA ASP A 197 3.79 -7.66 -23.49
C ASP A 197 5.25 -7.74 -22.99
N ALA A 198 6.14 -8.25 -23.83
CA ALA A 198 7.53 -8.48 -23.47
C ALA A 198 8.30 -7.17 -23.21
N SER A 199 8.08 -6.14 -24.03
CA SER A 199 8.74 -4.84 -23.89
C SER A 199 8.37 -4.16 -22.57
N LYS A 200 7.09 -4.19 -22.19
CA LYS A 200 6.63 -3.67 -20.89
C LYS A 200 7.16 -4.50 -19.71
N SER A 201 7.28 -5.81 -19.88
CA SER A 201 7.84 -6.70 -18.87
C SER A 201 9.32 -6.39 -18.61
N LEU A 202 10.11 -6.22 -19.68
CA LEU A 202 11.52 -5.83 -19.58
C LEU A 202 11.70 -4.46 -18.93
N TYR A 203 10.89 -3.47 -19.35
CA TYR A 203 10.93 -2.14 -18.76
C TYR A 203 10.70 -2.20 -17.24
N LEU A 204 9.71 -2.97 -16.79
CA LEU A 204 9.41 -3.10 -15.37
C LEU A 204 10.49 -3.90 -14.62
N ALA A 205 10.98 -4.99 -15.21
CA ALA A 205 12.08 -5.77 -14.65
C ALA A 205 13.34 -4.90 -14.45
N GLU A 206 13.61 -3.97 -15.36
CA GLU A 206 14.73 -3.04 -15.25
C GLU A 206 14.56 -2.09 -14.08
N LYS A 207 13.35 -1.52 -13.92
CA LYS A 207 13.02 -0.66 -12.77
C LYS A 207 13.11 -1.39 -11.43
N LEU A 208 12.87 -2.69 -11.43
CA LEU A 208 12.98 -3.55 -10.25
C LEU A 208 14.36 -4.19 -10.08
N LYS A 209 15.36 -3.81 -10.90
CA LYS A 209 16.73 -4.35 -10.91
C LYS A 209 16.77 -5.89 -11.00
N MET A 210 15.85 -6.49 -11.76
CA MET A 210 15.80 -7.94 -11.98
C MET A 210 16.77 -8.37 -13.10
N HIS A 211 18.08 -8.19 -12.87
CA HIS A 211 19.10 -8.40 -13.89
C HIS A 211 19.07 -9.82 -14.49
N SER A 212 18.94 -10.87 -13.67
CA SER A 212 18.90 -12.26 -14.16
C SER A 212 17.77 -12.50 -15.17
N TYR A 213 16.59 -11.91 -14.95
CA TYR A 213 15.45 -12.06 -15.87
C TYR A 213 15.73 -11.42 -17.23
N ILE A 214 16.29 -10.20 -17.22
CA ILE A 214 16.59 -9.43 -18.44
C ILE A 214 17.70 -10.11 -19.25
N ILE A 215 18.74 -10.59 -18.57
CA ILE A 215 19.85 -11.33 -19.19
C ILE A 215 19.31 -12.60 -19.85
N ASN A 216 18.53 -13.41 -19.14
CA ASN A 216 17.94 -14.63 -19.68
C ASN A 216 17.04 -14.34 -20.89
N TYR A 217 16.24 -13.27 -20.83
CA TYR A 217 15.42 -12.86 -21.96
C TYR A 217 16.26 -12.59 -23.22
N TYR A 218 17.33 -11.80 -23.12
CA TYR A 218 18.16 -11.49 -24.30
C TYR A 218 18.93 -12.71 -24.82
N ILE A 219 19.36 -13.62 -23.93
CA ILE A 219 19.96 -14.90 -24.32
C ILE A 219 18.97 -15.75 -25.12
N GLU A 220 17.73 -15.90 -24.63
CA GLU A 220 16.68 -16.66 -25.31
C GLU A 220 16.34 -16.09 -26.69
N GLN A 221 16.34 -14.75 -26.81
CA GLN A 221 16.13 -14.06 -28.09
C GLN A 221 17.36 -14.06 -29.01
N LYS A 222 18.51 -14.58 -28.55
CA LYS A 222 19.80 -14.51 -29.24
C LYS A 222 20.22 -13.08 -29.60
N ASP A 223 19.79 -12.09 -28.81
CA ASP A 223 20.06 -10.67 -29.06
C ASP A 223 21.32 -10.22 -28.30
N LYS A 224 22.48 -10.61 -28.85
CA LYS A 224 23.80 -10.24 -28.30
C LYS A 224 24.00 -8.72 -28.26
N THR A 225 23.39 -7.97 -29.18
CA THR A 225 23.51 -6.51 -29.25
C THR A 225 22.82 -5.84 -28.07
N SER A 226 21.58 -6.23 -27.76
CA SER A 226 20.85 -5.69 -26.61
C SER A 226 21.47 -6.14 -25.29
N LEU A 227 21.99 -7.38 -25.22
CA LEU A 227 22.71 -7.88 -24.05
C LEU A 227 23.98 -7.05 -23.77
N LEU A 228 24.75 -6.71 -24.81
CA LEU A 228 25.92 -5.85 -24.68
C LEU A 228 25.53 -4.43 -24.23
N LYS A 229 24.49 -3.83 -24.82
CA LYS A 229 23.99 -2.51 -24.38
C LYS A 229 23.51 -2.53 -22.93
N TYR A 230 22.98 -3.65 -22.45
CA TYR A 230 22.48 -3.76 -21.09
C TYR A 230 23.59 -3.68 -20.04
N THR A 231 24.87 -3.93 -20.39
CA THR A 231 26.00 -3.77 -19.44
C THR A 231 26.13 -2.34 -18.94
N GLU A 232 25.75 -1.34 -19.75
CA GLU A 232 25.77 0.08 -19.37
C GLU A 232 24.81 0.40 -18.22
N LYS A 233 23.84 -0.49 -17.95
CA LYS A 233 22.81 -0.32 -16.91
C LYS A 233 23.11 -1.09 -15.62
N ILE A 234 24.21 -1.83 -15.58
CA ILE A 234 24.59 -2.63 -14.43
C ILE A 234 25.69 -1.91 -13.66
N GLU A 235 25.58 -1.93 -12.34
CA GLU A 235 26.55 -1.30 -11.46
C GLU A 235 27.90 -2.05 -11.52
N PRO A 236 29.05 -1.35 -11.50
CA PRO A 236 30.35 -2.00 -11.48
C PRO A 236 30.48 -2.93 -10.26
N GLY A 237 30.81 -4.20 -10.51
CA GLY A 237 30.97 -5.21 -9.46
C GLY A 237 29.74 -6.05 -9.17
N ASP A 238 28.59 -5.80 -9.82
CA ASP A 238 27.42 -6.66 -9.74
C ASP A 238 27.67 -8.03 -10.41
N GLU A 239 27.21 -9.12 -9.79
CA GLU A 239 27.33 -10.49 -10.30
C GLU A 239 26.69 -10.66 -11.69
N ALA A 240 25.70 -9.82 -12.02
CA ALA A 240 25.06 -9.78 -13.33
C ALA A 240 26.05 -9.49 -14.48
N MET A 241 27.13 -8.74 -14.24
CA MET A 241 28.18 -8.52 -15.25
C MET A 241 28.90 -9.82 -15.61
N VAL A 242 29.14 -10.69 -14.63
CA VAL A 242 29.77 -12.00 -14.87
C VAL A 242 28.86 -12.88 -15.73
N ALA A 243 27.56 -12.88 -15.44
CA ALA A 243 26.57 -13.62 -16.21
C ALA A 243 26.51 -13.14 -17.68
N ILE A 244 26.58 -11.83 -17.93
CA ILE A 244 26.61 -11.28 -19.29
C ILE A 244 27.87 -11.70 -20.04
N HIS A 245 29.06 -11.56 -19.43
CA HIS A 245 30.30 -11.95 -20.10
C HIS A 245 30.32 -13.45 -20.44
N SER A 246 29.84 -14.30 -19.52
CA SER A 246 29.70 -15.73 -19.80
C SER A 246 28.73 -16.03 -20.95
N ALA A 247 27.64 -15.26 -21.06
CA ALA A 247 26.66 -15.44 -22.12
C ALA A 247 27.13 -14.92 -23.49
N LEU A 248 27.97 -13.88 -23.53
CA LEU A 248 28.51 -13.34 -24.77
C LEU A 248 29.60 -14.23 -25.39
N ASN A 249 30.37 -14.91 -24.54
CA ASN A 249 31.48 -15.79 -24.92
C ASN A 249 31.04 -17.20 -25.34
N ASN A 250 29.77 -17.56 -25.12
CA ASN A 250 29.13 -18.78 -25.63
C ASN A 250 28.30 -18.49 -26.89
#